data_AF-A0A955QMA1-F1
#
_entry.id   AF-A0A955QMA1-F1
#
_cell.length_a   1.000
_cell.length_b   1.000
_cell.length_c   1.000
_cell.angle_alpha   90.00
_cell.angle_beta   90.00
_cell.angle_gamma   90.00
#
_symmetry.space_group_name_H-M   'P 1'
#
loop_
_entity.id
_entity.type
_entity.pdbx_description
1 polymer ?
#
loop_
_entity_poly.entity_id
_entity_poly.type
_entity_poly.pdbx_seq_one_letter_code
_entity_poly.pdbx_strand_id
1 'polypeptide(L)'
;GNGDSTRGYFLDWFSNRSAWYLCNTLFNTKRLKELGGFKSKCNHVSDGMATVMLAAGYGQVIVEDIKASFRKHSQEMTFAVKVRDWCLDYLFLLEKMCEVTNDDMEVRKQGMRFFCMLNYNRAKAIRSYPKRIMTYFMVYRTFQYAHPPYAYILSPSFLHGLSAFKSSVRRILGLLI
;
A
#
# COMPACT_ATOMS: atom_id res chain seq x y z
N GLY A 1 -21.04 -8.54 6.66
CA GLY A 1 -19.67 -9.10 6.63
C GLY A 1 -19.28 -9.55 8.03
N ASN A 2 -18.25 -10.38 8.20
CA ASN A 2 -17.73 -10.83 9.51
C ASN A 2 -17.02 -9.71 10.29
N GLY A 3 -17.57 -8.49 10.27
CA GLY A 3 -16.97 -7.26 10.80
C GLY A 3 -16.85 -7.20 12.32
N ASP A 4 -17.37 -8.21 13.03
CA ASP A 4 -17.40 -8.27 14.50
C ASP A 4 -16.05 -8.69 15.11
N SER A 5 -15.10 -9.16 14.30
CA SER A 5 -13.76 -9.55 14.77
C SER A 5 -12.67 -8.72 14.10
N THR A 6 -11.62 -8.39 14.85
CA THR A 6 -10.41 -7.71 14.35
C THR A 6 -9.82 -8.40 13.11
N ARG A 7 -9.81 -9.74 13.13
CA ARG A 7 -9.41 -10.57 11.99
C ARG A 7 -10.29 -10.32 10.75
N GLY A 8 -11.61 -10.39 10.92
CA GLY A 8 -12.57 -10.17 9.83
C GLY A 8 -12.42 -8.78 9.22
N TYR A 9 -12.25 -7.76 10.05
CA TYR A 9 -11.99 -6.38 9.63
C TYR A 9 -10.75 -6.27 8.74
N PHE A 10 -9.63 -6.89 9.10
CA PHE A 10 -8.41 -6.87 8.29
C PHE A 10 -8.57 -7.58 6.95
N LEU A 11 -9.23 -8.75 6.94
CA LEU A 11 -9.46 -9.51 5.71
C LEU A 11 -10.44 -8.78 4.77
N ASP A 12 -11.46 -8.13 5.31
CA ASP A 12 -12.38 -7.28 4.55
C ASP A 12 -11.61 -6.12 3.91
N TRP A 13 -10.67 -5.54 4.64
CA TRP A 13 -9.83 -4.49 4.09
C TRP A 13 -8.90 -5.02 2.99
N PHE A 14 -8.16 -6.13 3.20
CA PHE A 14 -7.27 -6.69 2.17
C PHE A 14 -7.99 -7.14 0.90
N SER A 15 -9.29 -7.45 1.00
CA SER A 15 -10.15 -7.82 -0.12
C SER A 15 -10.90 -6.65 -0.76
N ASN A 16 -10.60 -5.41 -0.35
CA ASN A 16 -11.29 -4.18 -0.77
C ASN A 16 -12.80 -4.17 -0.50
N ARG A 17 -13.29 -4.98 0.46
CA ARG A 17 -14.68 -4.90 0.96
C ARG A 17 -14.87 -3.77 1.96
N SER A 18 -13.79 -3.33 2.58
CA SER A 18 -13.74 -2.12 3.42
C SER A 18 -12.53 -1.27 3.06
N ALA A 19 -12.57 0.01 3.45
CA ALA A 19 -11.45 0.91 3.34
C ALA A 19 -10.70 0.99 4.67
N TRP A 20 -9.38 0.89 4.61
CA TRP A 20 -8.44 1.12 5.72
C TRP A 20 -8.76 2.41 6.49
N TYR A 21 -8.81 3.50 5.73
CA TYR A 21 -8.77 4.86 6.20
C TYR A 21 -9.71 5.63 5.32
N LEU A 22 -10.74 6.21 5.91
CA LEU A 22 -11.53 7.21 5.24
C LEU A 22 -11.28 8.53 5.97
N CYS A 23 -11.33 9.65 5.25
CA CYS A 23 -11.12 10.96 5.86
C CYS A 23 -12.17 11.29 6.95
N ASN A 24 -13.25 10.51 7.04
CA ASN A 24 -14.30 10.59 8.05
C ASN A 24 -14.18 9.52 9.15
N THR A 25 -13.05 8.81 9.28
CA THR A 25 -12.81 7.92 10.42
C THR A 25 -12.72 8.73 11.72
N LEU A 26 -13.61 8.45 12.68
CA LEU A 26 -13.63 9.09 13.99
C LEU A 26 -13.00 8.17 15.04
N PHE A 27 -12.09 8.74 15.83
CA PHE A 27 -11.45 8.02 16.93
C PHE A 27 -11.98 8.52 18.27
N ASN A 28 -12.20 7.59 19.21
CA ASN A 28 -12.43 7.97 20.59
C ASN A 28 -11.14 8.56 21.18
N THR A 29 -11.14 9.86 21.47
CA THR A 29 -9.95 10.59 21.92
C THR A 29 -9.37 10.04 23.22
N LYS A 30 -10.21 9.61 24.17
CA LYS A 30 -9.74 9.05 25.46
C LYS A 30 -8.96 7.77 25.22
N ARG A 31 -9.53 6.83 24.46
CA ARG A 31 -8.88 5.55 24.11
C ARG A 31 -7.60 5.74 23.31
N LEU A 32 -7.59 6.68 22.36
CA LEU A 32 -6.40 6.98 21.56
C LEU A 32 -5.25 7.52 22.44
N LYS A 33 -5.56 8.37 23.44
CA LYS A 33 -4.57 8.87 24.40
C LYS A 33 -4.06 7.78 25.34
N GLU A 34 -4.93 6.91 25.83
CA GLU A 34 -4.57 5.78 26.69
C GLU A 34 -3.57 4.83 26.02
N LEU A 35 -3.70 4.63 24.71
CA LEU A 35 -2.78 3.81 23.92
C LEU A 35 -1.41 4.47 23.64
N GLY A 36 -1.23 5.75 23.96
CA GLY A 36 0.08 6.42 23.90
C GLY A 36 0.51 6.98 22.53
N GLY A 37 -0.39 6.97 21.54
CA GLY A 37 -0.09 7.42 20.18
C GLY A 37 0.76 6.42 19.39
N PHE A 38 0.58 6.39 18.06
CA PHE A 38 1.18 5.37 17.22
C PHE A 38 2.08 5.99 16.16
N LYS A 39 3.35 5.58 16.16
CA LYS A 39 4.35 6.03 15.21
C LYS A 39 4.84 4.86 14.38
N SER A 40 4.68 4.95 13.07
CA SER A 40 5.32 4.05 12.11
C SER A 40 6.79 4.43 11.91
N LYS A 41 7.62 3.52 11.40
CA LYS A 41 9.08 3.72 11.27
C LYS A 41 9.45 4.96 10.46
N CYS A 42 8.71 5.21 9.38
CA CYS A 42 8.91 6.33 8.46
C CYS A 42 7.75 7.35 8.47
N ASN A 43 6.80 7.20 9.38
CA ASN A 43 5.62 8.08 9.57
C ASN A 43 4.63 8.09 8.40
N HIS A 44 4.60 7.06 7.56
CA HIS A 44 3.69 6.97 6.42
C HIS A 44 2.34 6.34 6.74
N VAL A 45 2.25 5.55 7.82
CA VAL A 45 1.05 4.76 8.17
C VAL A 45 0.68 4.89 9.65
N SER A 46 1.08 5.98 10.29
CA SER A 46 0.83 6.21 11.72
C SER A 46 -0.66 6.24 12.08
N ASP A 47 -1.49 6.75 11.17
CA ASP A 47 -2.95 6.69 11.24
C ASP A 47 -3.48 5.25 11.16
N GLY A 48 -2.95 4.43 10.25
CA GLY A 48 -3.30 3.02 10.16
C GLY A 48 -2.89 2.20 11.36
N MET A 49 -1.73 2.50 11.95
CA MET A 49 -1.33 1.92 13.23
C MET A 49 -2.35 2.25 14.32
N ALA A 50 -2.80 3.51 14.39
CA ALA A 50 -3.83 3.91 15.34
C ALA A 50 -5.15 3.18 15.12
N THR A 51 -5.59 3.05 13.86
CA THR A 51 -6.80 2.28 13.52
C THR A 51 -6.69 0.82 13.93
N VAL A 52 -5.59 0.14 13.60
CA VAL A 52 -5.37 -1.28 13.93
C VAL A 52 -5.41 -1.50 15.44
N MET A 53 -4.70 -0.66 16.20
CA MET A 53 -4.57 -0.83 17.64
C MET A 53 -5.85 -0.47 18.39
N LEU A 54 -6.59 0.56 17.94
CA LEU A 54 -7.90 0.89 18.49
C LEU A 54 -8.95 -0.18 18.19
N ALA A 55 -9.00 -0.67 16.95
CA ALA A 55 -9.91 -1.74 16.56
C ALA A 55 -9.64 -3.02 17.37
N ALA A 56 -8.37 -3.38 17.53
CA ALA A 56 -7.97 -4.55 18.31
C ALA A 56 -8.31 -4.42 19.81
N GLY A 57 -8.03 -3.26 20.42
CA GLY A 57 -8.20 -3.07 21.86
C GLY A 57 -9.64 -2.76 22.29
N TYR A 58 -10.45 -2.17 21.41
CA TYR A 58 -11.73 -1.59 21.80
C TYR A 58 -12.88 -1.85 20.81
N GLY A 59 -12.64 -2.66 19.78
CA GLY A 59 -13.57 -2.91 18.69
C GLY A 59 -13.71 -1.74 17.71
N GLN A 60 -14.54 -1.95 16.70
CA GLN A 60 -14.82 -0.99 15.64
C GLN A 60 -16.29 -1.02 15.26
N VAL A 61 -16.79 0.09 14.74
CA VAL A 61 -18.12 0.19 14.14
C VAL A 61 -17.95 0.73 12.72
N ILE A 62 -18.42 -0.04 11.73
CA ILE A 62 -18.41 0.37 10.32
C ILE A 62 -19.77 0.98 9.98
N VAL A 63 -19.77 2.22 9.52
CA VAL A 63 -20.97 2.89 9.01
C VAL A 63 -20.98 2.72 7.50
N GLU A 64 -21.98 1.99 6.98
CA GLU A 64 -22.06 1.64 5.55
C GLU A 64 -22.37 2.83 4.63
N ASP A 65 -22.89 3.92 5.19
CA ASP A 65 -23.27 5.11 4.43
C ASP A 65 -22.06 5.92 3.96
N ILE A 66 -22.10 6.42 2.73
CA ILE A 66 -21.00 7.15 2.10
C ILE A 66 -21.00 8.59 2.65
N LYS A 67 -20.19 8.83 3.69
CA LYS A 67 -20.09 10.16 4.31
C LYS A 67 -18.91 11.02 3.79
N ALA A 68 -17.95 10.44 3.08
CA ALA A 68 -16.85 11.16 2.42
C ALA A 68 -16.09 10.28 1.41
N SER A 69 -15.47 10.89 0.40
CA SER A 69 -14.46 10.28 -0.46
C SER A 69 -13.07 10.87 -0.18
N PHE A 70 -12.00 10.19 -0.62
CA PHE A 70 -10.65 10.73 -0.52
C PHE A 70 -10.53 12.07 -1.25
N ARG A 71 -9.96 13.10 -0.59
CA ARG A 71 -9.65 14.37 -1.24
C ARG A 71 -8.34 14.24 -2.02
N LYS A 72 -8.40 14.40 -3.34
CA LYS A 72 -7.21 14.46 -4.19
C LYS A 72 -6.53 15.83 -4.01
N HIS A 73 -5.44 15.90 -3.26
CA HIS A 73 -4.61 17.11 -3.20
C HIS A 73 -3.59 17.12 -4.34
N SER A 74 -3.45 18.26 -5.02
CA SER A 74 -2.46 18.49 -6.09
C SER A 74 -1.00 18.50 -5.60
N GLN A 75 -0.80 18.50 -4.27
CA GLN A 75 0.50 18.49 -3.60
C GLN A 75 0.93 17.11 -3.07
N GLU A 76 0.30 16.00 -3.48
CA GLU A 76 0.92 14.69 -3.25
C GLU A 76 2.32 14.72 -3.87
N MET A 77 3.36 14.83 -3.03
CA MET A 77 4.77 14.88 -3.40
C MET A 77 5.18 13.54 -4.03
N THR A 78 4.70 13.30 -5.23
CA THR A 78 4.80 12.05 -5.99
C THR A 78 6.16 11.90 -6.68
N PHE A 79 7.04 12.91 -6.57
CA PHE A 79 8.32 12.91 -7.28
C PHE A 79 9.50 12.35 -6.48
N ALA A 80 9.36 12.18 -5.16
CA ALA A 80 10.40 11.62 -4.30
C ALA A 80 9.89 10.42 -3.47
N VAL A 81 9.04 9.57 -4.06
CA VAL A 81 8.53 8.38 -3.36
C VAL A 81 9.68 7.44 -3.06
N LYS A 82 10.15 7.45 -1.81
CA LYS A 82 11.02 6.42 -1.25
C LYS A 82 10.16 5.18 -1.02
N VAL A 83 9.84 4.44 -2.07
CA VAL A 83 8.99 3.23 -2.02
C VAL A 83 9.49 2.25 -0.96
N ARG A 84 10.81 2.22 -0.73
CA ARG A 84 11.42 1.44 0.35
C ARG A 84 10.87 1.80 1.73
N ASP A 85 10.74 3.08 2.05
CA ASP A 85 10.26 3.58 3.34
C ASP A 85 8.80 3.17 3.56
N TRP A 86 7.98 3.25 2.50
CA TRP A 86 6.62 2.72 2.51
C TRP A 86 6.59 1.20 2.75
N CYS A 87 7.46 0.43 2.09
CA CYS A 87 7.53 -1.01 2.36
C CYS A 87 7.84 -1.31 3.83
N LEU A 88 8.78 -0.58 4.44
CA LEU A 88 9.15 -0.76 5.85
C LEU A 88 7.97 -0.47 6.77
N ASP A 89 7.23 0.61 6.51
CA ASP A 89 6.06 0.99 7.28
C ASP A 89 4.91 0.00 7.14
N TYR A 90 4.66 -0.51 5.93
CA TYR A 90 3.64 -1.53 5.71
C TYR A 90 3.99 -2.87 6.33
N LEU A 91 5.26 -3.28 6.31
CA LEU A 91 5.69 -4.49 7.02
C LEU A 91 5.53 -4.34 8.53
N PHE A 92 5.88 -3.17 9.08
CA PHE A 92 5.71 -2.89 10.50
C PHE A 92 4.22 -2.89 10.91
N LEU A 93 3.34 -2.33 10.07
CA LEU A 93 1.91 -2.41 10.30
C LEU A 93 1.40 -3.85 10.23
N LEU A 94 1.82 -4.62 9.22
CA LEU A 94 1.41 -6.01 9.07
C LEU A 94 1.85 -6.85 10.28
N GLU A 95 3.05 -6.62 10.79
CA GLU A 95 3.55 -7.24 12.02
C GLU A 95 2.59 -6.98 13.18
N LYS A 96 2.16 -5.73 13.39
CA LYS A 96 1.15 -5.42 14.42
C LYS A 96 -0.21 -6.05 14.15
N MET A 97 -0.66 -6.09 12.91
CA MET A 97 -1.91 -6.77 12.55
C MET A 97 -1.85 -8.28 12.87
N CYS A 98 -0.69 -8.92 12.67
CA CYS A 98 -0.47 -10.31 13.03
C CYS A 98 -0.44 -10.48 14.56
N GLU A 99 0.31 -9.64 15.29
CA GLU A 99 0.37 -9.68 16.76
C GLU A 99 -1.03 -9.62 17.39
N VAL A 100 -1.86 -8.66 16.99
CA VAL A 100 -3.21 -8.48 17.55
C VAL A 100 -4.22 -9.53 17.08
N THR A 101 -3.84 -10.41 16.17
CA THR A 101 -4.65 -11.54 15.70
C THR A 101 -4.06 -12.89 16.08
N ASN A 102 -3.14 -12.92 17.05
CA ASN A 102 -2.43 -14.11 17.51
C ASN A 102 -1.70 -14.84 16.37
N ASP A 103 -0.97 -14.06 15.55
CA ASP A 103 -0.18 -14.52 14.40
C ASP A 103 -0.99 -15.30 13.36
N ASP A 104 -2.22 -14.85 13.08
CA ASP A 104 -3.08 -15.45 12.07
C ASP A 104 -2.40 -15.50 10.69
N MET A 105 -2.21 -16.73 10.19
CA MET A 105 -1.48 -16.99 8.96
C MET A 105 -2.19 -16.44 7.71
N GLU A 106 -3.51 -16.36 7.73
CA GLU A 106 -4.28 -15.82 6.60
C GLU A 106 -4.17 -14.29 6.56
N VAL A 107 -4.22 -13.61 7.71
CA VAL A 107 -3.94 -12.17 7.83
C VAL A 107 -2.54 -11.87 7.29
N ARG A 108 -1.53 -12.65 7.71
CA ARG A 108 -0.15 -12.49 7.23
C ARG A 108 -0.06 -12.66 5.71
N LYS A 109 -0.61 -13.75 5.17
CA LYS A 109 -0.55 -14.09 3.75
C LYS A 109 -1.25 -13.05 2.89
N GLN A 110 -2.49 -12.69 3.23
CA GLN A 110 -3.26 -11.70 2.49
C GLN A 110 -2.65 -10.30 2.62
N GLY A 111 -2.19 -9.92 3.82
CA GLY A 111 -1.54 -8.65 4.06
C GLY A 111 -0.24 -8.48 3.27
N MET A 112 0.62 -9.50 3.24
CA MET A 112 1.84 -9.48 2.42
C MET A 112 1.52 -9.22 0.95
N ARG A 113 0.53 -9.94 0.40
CA ARG A 113 0.09 -9.76 -0.98
C ARG A 113 -0.49 -8.37 -1.23
N PHE A 114 -1.38 -7.92 -0.34
CA PHE A 114 -2.05 -6.62 -0.42
C PHE A 114 -1.05 -5.46 -0.42
N PHE A 115 -0.17 -5.41 0.58
CA PHE A 115 0.82 -4.35 0.70
C PHE A 115 1.87 -4.40 -0.41
N CYS A 116 2.24 -5.59 -0.90
CA CYS A 116 3.10 -5.72 -2.08
C CYS A 116 2.49 -5.02 -3.30
N MET A 117 1.22 -5.33 -3.63
CA MET A 117 0.50 -4.68 -4.74
C MET A 117 0.36 -3.17 -4.56
N LEU A 118 0.09 -2.74 -3.32
CA LEU A 118 -0.05 -1.33 -2.99
C LEU A 118 1.27 -0.54 -3.23
N ASN A 119 2.42 -1.15 -2.95
CA ASN A 119 3.73 -0.55 -3.22
C ASN A 119 4.11 -0.62 -4.71
N TYR A 120 3.67 -1.63 -5.46
CA TYR A 120 3.78 -1.59 -6.91
C TYR A 120 3.01 -0.41 -7.52
N ASN A 121 1.80 -0.14 -7.02
CA ASN A 121 1.04 1.04 -7.46
C ASN A 121 1.78 2.35 -7.16
N ARG A 122 2.41 2.48 -5.98
CA ARG A 122 3.28 3.63 -5.67
C ARG A 122 4.47 3.77 -6.62
N ALA A 123 5.14 2.66 -6.91
CA ALA A 123 6.29 2.65 -7.81
C ALA A 123 5.92 3.03 -9.27
N LYS A 124 4.64 2.98 -9.67
CA LYS A 124 4.19 3.48 -11.00
C LYS A 124 4.51 4.96 -11.21
N ALA A 125 4.57 5.78 -10.15
CA ALA A 125 4.90 7.19 -10.24
C ALA A 125 6.37 7.46 -10.63
N ILE A 126 7.25 6.45 -10.55
CA ILE A 126 8.65 6.57 -10.96
C ILE A 126 8.73 6.71 -12.48
N ARG A 127 9.17 7.88 -12.94
CA ARG A 127 9.32 8.20 -14.39
C ARG A 127 10.35 7.33 -15.10
N SER A 128 11.50 7.10 -14.47
CA SER A 128 12.59 6.31 -15.06
C SER A 128 12.22 4.83 -15.12
N TYR A 129 12.12 4.28 -16.33
CA TYR A 129 11.70 2.89 -16.54
C TYR A 129 12.64 1.87 -15.87
N PRO A 130 13.98 1.92 -16.07
CA PRO A 130 14.88 0.98 -15.40
C PRO A 130 14.77 1.08 -13.86
N LYS A 131 14.66 2.30 -13.32
CA LYS A 131 14.49 2.53 -11.89
C LYS A 131 13.18 1.96 -11.36
N ARG A 132 12.09 2.08 -12.14
CA ARG A 132 10.78 1.51 -11.80
C ARG A 132 10.82 -0.01 -11.76
N ILE A 133 11.43 -0.65 -12.76
CA ILE A 133 11.57 -2.12 -12.79
C ILE A 133 12.41 -2.60 -11.61
N MET A 134 13.54 -1.96 -11.34
CA MET A 134 14.36 -2.27 -10.17
C MET A 134 13.57 -2.11 -8.86
N THR A 135 12.73 -1.09 -8.77
CA THR A 135 11.85 -0.87 -7.61
C THR A 135 10.80 -1.97 -7.47
N TYR A 136 10.21 -2.47 -8.57
CA TYR A 136 9.32 -3.63 -8.51
C TYR A 136 10.03 -4.87 -7.95
N PHE A 137 11.25 -5.18 -8.41
CA PHE A 137 12.00 -6.31 -7.85
C PHE A 137 12.37 -6.10 -6.38
N MET A 138 12.69 -4.87 -5.97
CA MET A 138 12.91 -4.53 -4.56
C MET A 138 11.65 -4.82 -3.73
N VAL A 139 10.47 -4.32 -4.15
CA VAL A 139 9.19 -4.58 -3.47
C VAL A 139 8.90 -6.09 -3.41
N TYR A 140 9.07 -6.81 -4.52
CA TYR A 140 8.85 -8.26 -4.62
C TYR A 140 9.65 -9.03 -3.57
N ARG A 141 10.94 -8.69 -3.44
CA ARG A 141 11.83 -9.29 -2.44
C ARG A 141 11.46 -8.88 -1.01
N THR A 142 11.13 -7.62 -0.78
CA THR A 142 10.77 -7.11 0.56
C THR A 142 9.52 -7.79 1.12
N PHE A 143 8.53 -8.08 0.28
CA PHE A 143 7.32 -8.82 0.66
C PHE A 143 7.42 -10.33 0.43
N GLN A 144 8.64 -10.88 0.50
CA GLN A 144 8.89 -12.33 0.45
C GLN A 144 8.21 -13.03 -0.72
N TYR A 145 8.23 -12.40 -1.89
CA TYR A 145 7.68 -12.94 -3.13
C TYR A 145 6.16 -13.13 -3.14
N ALA A 146 5.41 -12.44 -2.28
CA ALA A 146 3.97 -12.61 -2.12
C ALA A 146 3.12 -12.26 -3.36
N HIS A 147 3.62 -11.41 -4.26
CA HIS A 147 2.95 -11.11 -5.52
C HIS A 147 3.96 -10.81 -6.64
N PRO A 148 4.01 -11.61 -7.72
CA PRO A 148 4.94 -11.38 -8.82
C PRO A 148 4.64 -10.09 -9.59
N PRO A 149 5.66 -9.39 -10.11
CA PRO A 149 5.48 -8.07 -10.72
C PRO A 149 4.98 -8.09 -12.17
N TYR A 150 4.70 -9.26 -12.78
CA TYR A 150 4.40 -9.37 -14.22
C TYR A 150 3.25 -8.45 -14.68
N ALA A 151 2.19 -8.34 -13.88
CA ALA A 151 1.01 -7.53 -14.23
C ALA A 151 1.32 -6.02 -14.23
N TYR A 152 2.38 -5.61 -13.53
CA TYR A 152 2.83 -4.24 -13.42
C TYR A 152 3.90 -3.90 -14.46
N ILE A 153 4.73 -4.88 -14.80
CA ILE A 153 5.74 -4.77 -15.87
C ILE A 153 5.06 -4.75 -17.24
N LEU A 154 4.08 -5.63 -17.49
CA LEU A 154 3.44 -5.80 -18.80
C LEU A 154 2.24 -4.89 -19.05
N SER A 155 1.96 -3.93 -18.15
CA SER A 155 0.82 -3.02 -18.32
C SER A 155 0.94 -2.16 -19.59
N PRO A 156 -0.16 -1.68 -20.22
CA PRO A 156 -0.12 -0.99 -21.53
C PRO A 156 0.86 0.19 -21.63
N SER A 157 1.18 0.85 -20.52
CA SER A 157 2.19 1.91 -20.43
C SER A 157 3.63 1.42 -20.69
N PHE A 158 3.90 0.11 -20.53
CA PHE A 158 5.14 -0.54 -20.95
C PHE A 158 5.24 -0.70 -22.46
N LEU A 159 4.15 -1.09 -23.13
CA LEU A 159 4.11 -1.23 -24.59
C LEU A 159 4.33 0.13 -25.27
N HIS A 160 3.78 1.22 -24.71
CA HIS A 160 4.07 2.56 -25.19
C HIS A 160 5.53 2.99 -24.97
N GLY A 161 6.14 2.69 -23.81
CA GLY A 161 7.55 2.99 -23.56
C GLY A 161 8.51 2.25 -24.52
N LEU A 162 8.23 0.99 -24.83
CA LEU A 162 8.98 0.22 -25.82
C LEU A 162 8.84 0.79 -27.23
N SER A 163 7.64 1.25 -27.61
CA SER A 163 7.42 1.88 -28.92
C SER A 163 8.21 3.18 -29.08
N ALA A 164 8.30 4.00 -28.02
CA ALA A 164 9.08 5.24 -28.00
C ALA A 164 10.61 4.98 -28.01
N PHE A 165 11.06 3.89 -27.38
CA PHE A 165 12.45 3.46 -27.46
C PHE A 165 12.79 2.96 -28.87
N LYS A 166 11.94 2.13 -29.49
CA LYS A 166 12.09 1.67 -30.88
C LYS A 166 12.15 2.84 -31.88
N SER A 167 11.30 3.86 -31.72
CA SER A 167 11.32 5.04 -32.59
C SER A 167 12.59 5.88 -32.41
N SER A 168 13.12 5.96 -31.19
CA SER A 168 14.36 6.70 -30.90
C SER A 168 15.60 6.01 -31.46
N VAL A 169 15.68 4.67 -31.33
CA VAL A 169 16.76 3.85 -31.89
C VAL A 169 16.75 3.88 -33.42
N ARG A 170 15.57 3.81 -34.06
CA ARG A 170 15.45 4.00 -35.53
C ARG A 170 15.92 5.37 -35.98
N ARG A 171 15.68 6.43 -35.20
CA ARG A 171 16.12 7.79 -35.53
C ARG A 171 17.64 7.94 -35.47
N ILE A 172 18.30 7.27 -34.52
CA ILE A 172 19.76 7.29 -34.38
C ILE A 172 20.42 6.44 -35.48
N LEU A 173 19.88 5.25 -35.76
CA LEU A 173 20.41 4.38 -36.84
C LEU A 173 20.13 4.94 -38.24
N GLY A 174 19.03 5.66 -38.45
CA GLY A 174 18.72 6.32 -39.72
C GLY A 174 19.48 7.64 -39.96
N LEU A 175 20.26 8.11 -38.98
CA LEU A 175 21.20 9.24 -39.14
C LEU A 175 22.64 8.76 -39.42
N LEU A 176 22.87 7.44 -39.40
CA LEU A 176 24.16 6.79 -39.62
C LEU A 176 24.23 6.04 -40.98
N ILE A 177 23.24 6.23 -41.84
CA ILE A 177 23.19 5.81 -43.25
C ILE A 177 22.97 7.06 -44.09
#